data_AF-A0A7S0RE94-F1
#
_entry.id   AF-A0A7S0RE94-F1
#
_cell.length_a   1.000
_cell.length_b   1.000
_cell.length_c   1.000
_cell.angle_alpha   90.00
_cell.angle_beta   90.00
_cell.angle_gamma   90.00
#
_symmetry.space_group_name_H-M   'P 1'
#
loop_
_entity.id
_entity.type
_entity.pdbx_description
1 polymer ?
#
loop_
_entity_poly.entity_id
_entity_poly.type
_entity_poly.pdbx_seq_one_letter_code
_entity_poly.pdbx_strand_id
1 'polypeptide(L)'
;MAMQKGEADVVALVTSQVSPSAVDVLQSAPWRVTVVKVNSIPFPTRGGMTVRDGADTFTKLHVWTLTQYAKVVYLDADALVMAPIDELFHERGPFSAAPDCCPPLVFNAGVLVLTPNGTVFDDLMAKVNEIGQLAAQGEETLKRTPYWLTSVYGDQELLNMYWKDWRPLKYGYNFEQATYAVDKGEDHRDRRRMEIYTELQTAA
;
A
#
# COMPACT_ATOMS: atom_id res chain seq x y z
N MET A 1 24.80 -1.11 -14.76
CA MET A 1 23.91 -2.10 -15.38
C MET A 1 22.59 -1.38 -15.64
N ALA A 2 22.24 -1.10 -16.90
CA ALA A 2 21.00 -0.39 -17.19
C ALA A 2 19.83 -1.36 -16.97
N MET A 3 18.87 -1.00 -16.11
CA MET A 3 17.62 -1.76 -15.98
C MET A 3 16.93 -1.77 -17.34
N GLN A 4 16.69 -2.96 -17.87
CA GLN A 4 16.02 -3.16 -19.16
C GLN A 4 14.55 -2.74 -18.99
N LYS A 5 13.99 -2.04 -19.98
CA LYS A 5 12.60 -1.59 -19.94
C LYS A 5 11.68 -2.81 -19.99
N GLY A 6 10.81 -2.97 -18.99
CA GLY A 6 9.71 -3.93 -19.02
C GLY A 6 8.68 -3.57 -20.10
N GLU A 7 7.85 -4.55 -20.50
CA GLU A 7 6.81 -4.32 -21.52
C GLU A 7 5.60 -3.55 -20.96
N ALA A 8 5.45 -3.49 -19.63
CA ALA A 8 4.35 -2.81 -18.96
C ALA A 8 4.45 -1.27 -19.03
N ASP A 9 3.28 -0.63 -19.05
CA ASP A 9 3.17 0.81 -18.89
C ASP A 9 3.57 1.23 -17.46
N VAL A 10 4.38 2.28 -17.35
CA VAL A 10 4.69 2.91 -16.06
C VAL A 10 3.74 4.08 -15.86
N VAL A 11 2.92 4.03 -14.81
CA VAL A 11 1.89 5.03 -14.51
C VAL A 11 2.17 5.67 -13.16
N ALA A 12 2.17 7.01 -13.11
CA ALA A 12 2.26 7.77 -11.85
C ALA A 12 0.93 8.48 -11.59
N LEU A 13 0.26 8.13 -10.49
CA LEU A 13 -0.90 8.87 -10.00
C LEU A 13 -0.40 10.10 -9.25
N VAL A 14 -0.83 11.29 -9.66
CA VAL A 14 -0.41 12.56 -9.03
C VAL A 14 -1.61 13.40 -8.63
N THR A 15 -1.53 14.06 -7.49
CA THR A 15 -2.53 15.06 -7.08
C THR A 15 -2.18 16.44 -7.63
N SER A 16 -3.08 17.40 -7.49
CA SER A 16 -2.82 18.80 -7.83
C SER A 16 -1.74 19.47 -6.97
N GLN A 17 -1.30 18.82 -5.88
CA GLN A 17 -0.25 19.32 -5.00
C GLN A 17 1.16 19.11 -5.58
N VAL A 18 1.32 18.19 -6.54
CA VAL A 18 2.60 17.94 -7.20
C VAL A 18 2.90 19.09 -8.17
N SER A 19 4.09 19.70 -8.05
CA SER A 19 4.46 20.85 -8.88
C SER A 19 4.60 20.48 -10.36
N PRO A 20 4.35 21.42 -11.29
CA PRO A 20 4.59 21.18 -12.71
C PRO A 20 6.02 20.72 -13.01
N SER A 21 7.02 21.31 -12.33
CA SER A 21 8.41 20.89 -12.48
C SER A 21 8.68 19.45 -12.05
N ALA A 22 8.02 18.95 -11.01
CA ALA A 22 8.14 17.55 -10.60
C ALA A 22 7.45 16.62 -11.60
N VAL A 23 6.31 17.04 -12.17
CA VAL A 23 5.64 16.31 -13.26
C VAL A 23 6.55 16.24 -14.50
N ASP A 24 7.22 17.34 -14.86
CA ASP A 24 8.16 17.37 -16.00
C ASP A 24 9.32 16.38 -15.78
N VAL A 25 9.85 16.31 -14.54
CA VAL A 25 10.87 15.32 -14.18
C VAL A 25 10.37 13.89 -14.37
N LEU A 26 9.16 13.57 -13.89
CA LEU A 26 8.54 12.25 -14.07
C LEU A 26 8.40 11.90 -15.57
N GLN A 27 7.91 12.84 -16.37
CA GLN A 27 7.70 12.64 -17.81
C GLN A 27 9.00 12.55 -18.61
N SER A 28 10.07 13.20 -18.15
CA SER A 28 11.40 13.12 -18.75
C SER A 28 12.11 11.79 -18.50
N ALA A 29 11.60 10.97 -17.58
CA ALA A 29 12.23 9.72 -17.20
C ALA A 29 12.26 8.73 -18.39
N PRO A 30 13.36 7.97 -18.56
CA PRO A 30 13.58 7.11 -19.72
C PRO A 30 12.54 5.98 -19.87
N TRP A 31 11.81 5.69 -18.79
CA TRP A 31 10.78 4.65 -18.72
C TRP A 31 9.44 5.07 -19.36
N ARG A 32 9.30 6.33 -19.83
CA ARG A 32 8.06 6.90 -20.40
C ARG A 32 6.87 6.81 -19.44
N VAL A 33 6.97 7.54 -18.33
CA VAL A 33 5.94 7.56 -17.30
C VAL A 33 4.69 8.28 -17.79
N THR A 34 3.55 7.59 -17.78
CA THR A 34 2.23 8.21 -17.99
C THR A 34 1.75 8.81 -16.68
N VAL A 35 1.58 10.12 -16.64
CA VAL A 35 1.09 10.83 -15.46
C VAL A 35 -0.42 10.94 -15.52
N VAL A 36 -1.10 10.38 -14.51
CA VAL A 36 -2.56 10.43 -14.37
C VAL A 36 -2.89 11.32 -13.18
N LYS A 37 -3.59 12.42 -13.43
CA LYS A 37 -4.05 13.31 -12.35
C LYS A 37 -5.25 12.70 -11.66
N VAL A 38 -5.19 12.64 -10.33
CA VAL A 38 -6.26 12.12 -9.47
C VAL A 38 -6.62 13.13 -8.39
N ASN A 39 -7.83 13.02 -7.86
CA ASN A 39 -8.24 13.84 -6.73
C ASN A 39 -7.60 13.29 -5.45
N SER A 40 -7.20 14.18 -4.54
CA SER A 40 -6.80 13.77 -3.21
C SER A 40 -7.99 13.11 -2.50
N ILE A 41 -7.72 11.98 -1.84
CA ILE A 41 -8.64 11.34 -0.91
C ILE A 41 -7.97 11.39 0.47
N PRO A 42 -8.30 12.40 1.29
CA PRO A 42 -7.69 12.58 2.59
C PRO A 42 -8.25 11.56 3.60
N PHE A 43 -7.52 11.35 4.69
CA PHE A 43 -8.06 10.62 5.82
C PHE A 43 -9.25 11.38 6.43
N PRO A 44 -10.38 10.72 6.76
CA PRO A 44 -11.51 11.39 7.36
C PRO A 44 -11.18 11.99 8.74
N THR A 45 -11.61 13.22 8.98
CA THR A 45 -11.26 13.99 10.18
C THR A 45 -11.77 13.30 11.46
N ARG A 46 -10.90 13.11 12.46
CA ARG A 46 -11.24 12.52 13.77
C ARG A 46 -11.43 13.61 14.82
N GLY A 47 -12.68 14.00 15.10
CA GLY A 47 -12.98 14.99 16.14
C GLY A 47 -12.28 16.36 15.97
N GLY A 48 -12.05 16.79 14.73
CA GLY A 48 -11.29 18.03 14.43
C GLY A 48 -9.77 17.87 14.43
N MET A 49 -9.25 16.70 14.83
CA MET A 49 -7.86 16.30 14.63
C MET A 49 -7.77 15.33 13.45
N THR A 50 -7.02 15.70 12.44
CA THR A 50 -6.45 14.71 11.52
C THR A 50 -5.40 13.91 12.30
N VAL A 51 -5.57 12.59 12.45
CA VAL A 51 -4.56 11.74 13.12
C VAL A 51 -3.19 11.84 12.42
N ARG A 52 -3.20 12.20 11.13
CA ARG A 52 -2.07 12.72 10.36
C ARG A 52 -2.57 13.92 9.54
N ASP A 53 -2.27 15.14 9.97
CA ASP A 53 -2.54 16.35 9.17
C ASP A 53 -2.04 16.16 7.72
N GLY A 54 -2.96 16.25 6.76
CA GLY A 54 -2.62 16.35 5.33
C GLY A 54 -2.17 15.07 4.61
N ALA A 55 -2.27 13.88 5.21
CA ALA A 55 -1.92 12.66 4.47
C ALA A 55 -3.07 12.27 3.52
N ASP A 56 -2.84 12.45 2.22
CA ASP A 56 -3.60 11.97 1.05
C ASP A 56 -3.66 10.42 1.00
N THR A 57 -3.90 9.80 2.16
CA THR A 57 -3.66 8.39 2.49
C THR A 57 -4.45 7.45 1.61
N PHE A 58 -5.70 7.81 1.31
CA PHE A 58 -6.58 6.98 0.49
C PHE A 58 -6.48 7.32 -1.01
N THR A 59 -5.65 8.29 -1.41
CA THR A 59 -5.49 8.63 -2.84
C THR A 59 -4.99 7.44 -3.66
N LYS A 60 -4.20 6.57 -3.03
CA LYS A 60 -3.76 5.27 -3.57
C LYS A 60 -4.92 4.39 -4.06
N LEU A 61 -6.12 4.52 -3.50
CA LEU A 61 -7.28 3.73 -3.93
C LEU A 61 -7.64 3.95 -5.41
N HIS A 62 -7.23 5.08 -6.01
CA HIS A 62 -7.41 5.32 -7.45
C HIS A 62 -6.75 4.26 -8.35
N VAL A 63 -5.85 3.41 -7.84
CA VAL A 63 -5.29 2.27 -8.60
C VAL A 63 -6.38 1.32 -9.12
N TRP A 64 -7.50 1.18 -8.40
CA TRP A 64 -8.64 0.36 -8.86
C TRP A 64 -9.44 1.00 -10.00
N THR A 65 -9.27 2.30 -10.24
CA THR A 65 -9.94 3.03 -11.34
C THR A 65 -9.24 2.86 -12.69
N LEU A 66 -8.04 2.28 -12.70
CA LEU A 66 -7.21 2.07 -13.89
C LEU A 66 -7.70 0.89 -14.76
N THR A 67 -9.00 0.87 -15.05
CA THR A 67 -9.74 -0.21 -15.73
C THR A 67 -9.37 -0.43 -17.20
N GLN A 68 -8.55 0.45 -17.79
CA GLN A 68 -7.91 0.22 -19.07
C GLN A 68 -6.82 -0.88 -19.02
N TYR A 69 -6.35 -1.24 -17.82
CA TYR A 69 -5.38 -2.31 -17.61
C TYR A 69 -6.04 -3.58 -17.08
N ALA A 70 -5.62 -4.74 -17.59
CA ALA A 70 -6.09 -6.04 -17.11
C ALA A 70 -5.49 -6.42 -15.74
N LYS A 71 -4.30 -5.89 -15.42
CA LYS A 71 -3.55 -6.14 -14.19
C LYS A 71 -2.69 -4.92 -13.87
N VAL A 72 -2.60 -4.59 -12.59
CA VAL A 72 -1.74 -3.52 -12.06
C VAL A 72 -0.85 -4.10 -10.97
N VAL A 73 0.45 -3.83 -11.07
CA VAL A 73 1.42 -3.97 -9.98
C VAL A 73 1.66 -2.57 -9.43
N TYR A 74 1.14 -2.31 -8.24
CA TYR A 74 1.32 -1.04 -7.54
C TYR A 74 2.53 -1.11 -6.62
N LEU A 75 3.29 -0.02 -6.57
CA LEU A 75 4.42 0.20 -5.69
C LEU A 75 4.23 1.55 -5.00
N ASP A 76 4.41 1.60 -3.67
CA ASP A 76 4.55 2.88 -2.97
C ASP A 76 5.76 3.65 -3.52
N ALA A 77 5.72 4.98 -3.44
CA ALA A 77 6.75 5.85 -4.04
C ALA A 77 8.12 5.74 -3.35
N ASP A 78 8.19 5.12 -2.17
CA ASP A 78 9.40 4.82 -1.41
C ASP A 78 9.91 3.39 -1.62
N ALA A 79 9.28 2.60 -2.51
CA ALA A 79 9.77 1.29 -2.90
C ALA A 79 10.91 1.38 -3.92
N LEU A 80 11.92 0.51 -3.78
CA LEU A 80 13.03 0.37 -4.73
C LEU A 80 13.03 -1.02 -5.36
N VAL A 81 12.89 -1.07 -6.69
CA VAL A 81 12.91 -2.32 -7.47
C VAL A 81 14.36 -2.73 -7.76
N MET A 82 14.80 -3.85 -7.17
CA MET A 82 16.19 -4.33 -7.27
C MET A 82 16.43 -5.33 -8.40
N ALA A 83 15.38 -5.95 -8.92
CA ALA A 83 15.40 -6.91 -10.03
C ALA A 83 14.08 -6.80 -10.83
N PRO A 84 14.03 -7.30 -12.09
CA PRO A 84 12.76 -7.38 -12.83
C PRO A 84 11.69 -8.11 -12.01
N ILE A 85 10.44 -7.64 -12.12
CA ILE A 85 9.27 -8.16 -11.38
C ILE A 85 8.09 -8.46 -12.32
N ASP A 86 8.36 -8.61 -13.62
CA ASP A 86 7.35 -8.83 -14.66
C ASP A 86 6.49 -10.08 -14.40
N GLU A 87 7.03 -11.06 -13.68
CA GLU A 87 6.28 -12.25 -13.28
C GLU A 87 5.07 -11.97 -12.39
N LEU A 88 5.07 -10.84 -11.65
CA LEU A 88 3.95 -10.43 -10.82
C LEU A 88 2.68 -10.18 -11.65
N PHE A 89 2.80 -9.80 -12.91
CA PHE A 89 1.63 -9.62 -13.79
C PHE A 89 0.87 -10.93 -14.08
N HIS A 90 1.49 -12.09 -13.80
CA HIS A 90 0.87 -13.41 -13.95
C HIS A 90 0.20 -13.93 -12.67
N GLU A 91 0.22 -13.17 -11.58
CA GLU A 91 -0.46 -13.55 -10.35
C GLU A 91 -1.97 -13.73 -10.54
N ARG A 92 -2.48 -14.82 -9.96
CA ARG A 92 -3.86 -15.26 -10.15
C ARG A 92 -4.80 -14.56 -9.19
N GLY A 93 -6.05 -14.40 -9.60
CA GLY A 93 -7.08 -13.81 -8.74
C GLY A 93 -7.05 -12.28 -8.70
N PRO A 94 -7.95 -11.69 -7.90
CA PRO A 94 -8.21 -10.25 -7.96
C PRO A 94 -7.22 -9.41 -7.14
N PHE A 95 -6.55 -10.00 -6.15
CA PHE A 95 -5.69 -9.27 -5.22
C PHE A 95 -4.61 -10.16 -4.58
N SER A 96 -3.36 -9.72 -4.63
CA SER A 96 -2.20 -10.33 -3.98
C SER A 96 -1.32 -9.24 -3.36
N ALA A 97 -0.69 -9.55 -2.23
CA ALA A 97 0.21 -8.64 -1.53
C ALA A 97 1.22 -9.45 -0.69
N ALA A 98 2.36 -8.85 -0.37
CA ALA A 98 3.34 -9.50 0.49
C ALA A 98 2.91 -9.45 1.98
N PRO A 99 3.12 -10.52 2.75
CA PRO A 99 2.90 -10.50 4.20
C PRO A 99 3.75 -9.42 4.88
N ASP A 100 3.17 -8.76 5.89
CA ASP A 100 3.88 -7.85 6.78
C ASP A 100 4.79 -8.67 7.73
N CYS A 101 5.88 -8.05 8.20
CA CYS A 101 6.91 -8.70 9.01
C CYS A 101 6.49 -8.96 10.47
N CYS A 102 5.43 -8.30 10.96
CA CYS A 102 4.97 -8.38 12.34
C CYS A 102 3.60 -9.07 12.47
N PRO A 103 3.38 -9.93 13.48
CA PRO A 103 2.05 -10.44 13.80
C PRO A 103 1.07 -9.29 14.13
N PRO A 104 -0.24 -9.40 13.78
CA PRO A 104 -0.92 -10.54 13.14
C PRO A 104 -0.53 -10.73 11.67
N LEU A 105 -0.84 -11.89 11.07
CA LEU A 105 -0.61 -12.17 9.65
C LEU A 105 -1.51 -11.28 8.76
N VAL A 106 -1.12 -10.03 8.59
CA VAL A 106 -1.67 -9.05 7.65
C VAL A 106 -0.71 -8.91 6.47
N PHE A 107 -1.16 -8.30 5.38
CA PHE A 107 -0.26 -7.91 4.30
C PHE A 107 0.21 -6.46 4.46
N ASN A 108 1.44 -6.20 4.01
CA ASN A 108 1.92 -4.84 3.84
C ASN A 108 1.36 -4.27 2.52
N ALA A 109 0.85 -3.04 2.56
CA ALA A 109 0.17 -2.44 1.41
C ALA A 109 1.10 -1.79 0.38
N GLY A 110 2.41 -1.73 0.62
CA GLY A 110 3.37 -1.03 -0.23
C GLY A 110 3.64 -1.69 -1.59
N VAL A 111 3.35 -2.98 -1.73
CA VAL A 111 3.37 -3.68 -3.02
C VAL A 111 2.10 -4.50 -3.19
N LEU A 112 1.30 -4.14 -4.18
CA LEU A 112 0.02 -4.77 -4.47
C LEU A 112 -0.02 -5.29 -5.90
N VAL A 113 -0.60 -6.46 -6.10
CA VAL A 113 -0.94 -6.97 -7.42
C VAL A 113 -2.44 -7.12 -7.50
N LEU A 114 -3.10 -6.34 -8.35
CA LEU A 114 -4.55 -6.24 -8.39
C LEU A 114 -5.11 -6.21 -9.80
N THR A 115 -6.35 -6.66 -9.96
CA THR A 115 -7.16 -6.40 -11.15
C THR A 115 -8.00 -5.15 -10.91
N PRO A 116 -7.80 -4.06 -11.66
CA PRO A 116 -8.59 -2.83 -11.50
C PRO A 116 -10.08 -3.10 -11.71
N ASN A 117 -10.90 -2.50 -10.85
CA ASN A 117 -12.36 -2.68 -10.88
C ASN A 117 -13.03 -1.45 -10.23
N GLY A 118 -13.83 -0.72 -11.01
CA GLY A 118 -14.55 0.46 -10.53
C GLY A 118 -15.51 0.16 -9.37
N THR A 119 -16.15 -1.02 -9.36
CA THR A 119 -17.03 -1.42 -8.25
C THR A 119 -16.24 -1.61 -6.94
N VAL A 120 -15.02 -2.17 -7.02
CA VAL A 120 -14.16 -2.30 -5.84
C VAL A 120 -13.72 -0.93 -5.33
N PHE A 121 -13.42 0.02 -6.23
CA PHE A 121 -13.15 1.40 -5.86
C PHE A 121 -14.34 2.04 -5.13
N ASP A 122 -15.54 1.90 -5.68
CA ASP A 122 -16.76 2.45 -5.08
C ASP A 122 -17.03 1.86 -3.68
N ASP A 123 -16.84 0.54 -3.50
CA ASP A 123 -16.99 -0.12 -2.20
C ASP A 123 -15.95 0.38 -1.17
N LEU A 124 -14.69 0.55 -1.59
CA LEU A 124 -13.62 1.08 -0.74
C LEU A 124 -13.92 2.52 -0.34
N MET A 125 -14.42 3.34 -1.26
CA MET A 125 -14.85 4.71 -0.98
C MET A 125 -16.05 4.77 -0.03
N ALA A 126 -17.00 3.84 -0.15
CA ALA A 126 -18.11 3.72 0.80
C ALA A 126 -17.61 3.43 2.22
N LYS A 127 -16.60 2.57 2.38
CA LYS A 127 -15.96 2.31 3.69
C LYS A 127 -15.20 3.52 4.23
N VAL A 128 -14.46 4.24 3.38
CA VAL A 128 -13.80 5.50 3.78
C VAL A 128 -14.83 6.51 4.30
N ASN A 129 -15.97 6.65 3.61
CA ASN A 129 -17.05 7.52 4.04
C ASN A 129 -17.69 7.09 5.37
N GLU A 130 -17.90 5.78 5.58
CA GLU A 130 -18.41 5.23 6.84
C GLU A 130 -17.46 5.56 8.01
N ILE A 131 -16.15 5.34 7.81
CA ILE A 131 -15.12 5.70 8.80
C ILE A 131 -15.19 7.19 9.12
N GLY A 132 -15.36 8.05 8.10
CA GLY A 132 -15.51 9.49 8.30
C GLY A 132 -16.74 9.91 9.06
N GLN A 133 -17.89 9.30 8.78
CA GLN A 133 -19.12 9.57 9.51
C GLN A 133 -19.02 9.19 10.98
N LEU A 134 -18.31 8.10 11.30
CA LEU A 134 -18.07 7.67 12.68
C LEU A 134 -17.03 8.56 13.38
N ALA A 135 -15.97 8.93 12.68
CA ALA A 135 -14.94 9.83 13.19
C ALA A 135 -15.48 11.23 13.53
N ALA A 136 -16.48 11.70 12.78
CA ALA A 136 -17.19 12.95 13.04
C ALA A 136 -18.08 12.91 14.30
N GLN A 137 -18.50 11.73 14.76
CA GLN A 137 -19.33 11.56 15.97
C GLN A 137 -18.53 11.61 17.27
N GLY A 138 -17.23 11.90 17.19
CA GLY A 138 -16.34 12.06 18.34
C GLY A 138 -15.66 10.77 18.78
N GLU A 139 -14.57 10.93 19.52
CA GLU A 139 -13.67 9.83 19.90
C GLU A 139 -14.34 8.76 20.78
N GLU A 140 -15.31 9.15 21.60
CA GLU A 140 -16.03 8.22 22.48
C GLU A 140 -16.95 7.27 21.68
N THR A 141 -17.54 7.76 20.58
CA THR A 141 -18.34 6.92 19.69
C THR A 141 -17.46 5.92 18.95
N LEU A 142 -16.30 6.36 18.47
CA LEU A 142 -15.28 5.49 17.89
C LEU A 142 -14.91 4.38 18.88
N LYS A 143 -14.55 4.67 20.13
CA LYS A 143 -14.19 3.62 21.12
C LYS A 143 -15.25 2.53 21.33
N ARG A 144 -16.51 2.80 20.98
CA ARG A 144 -17.64 1.87 21.08
C ARG A 144 -17.93 1.12 19.77
N THR A 145 -17.32 1.52 18.65
CA THR A 145 -17.39 0.78 17.40
C THR A 145 -16.43 -0.40 17.43
N PRO A 146 -16.65 -1.44 16.59
CA PRO A 146 -15.76 -2.59 16.55
C PRO A 146 -14.30 -2.17 16.36
N TYR A 147 -13.38 -2.81 17.09
CA TYR A 147 -11.96 -2.42 17.16
C TYR A 147 -11.27 -2.27 15.79
N TRP A 148 -11.68 -3.05 14.79
CA TRP A 148 -11.16 -2.94 13.42
C TRP A 148 -11.46 -1.58 12.77
N LEU A 149 -12.59 -0.96 13.11
CA LEU A 149 -13.01 0.34 12.56
C LEU A 149 -12.33 1.53 13.24
N THR A 150 -11.89 1.38 14.49
CA THR A 150 -11.12 2.39 15.23
C THR A 150 -9.62 2.30 15.03
N SER A 151 -9.15 1.16 14.51
CA SER A 151 -7.73 0.88 14.26
C SER A 151 -7.34 1.14 12.80
N VAL A 152 -8.21 1.74 12.00
CA VAL A 152 -7.85 2.13 10.64
C VAL A 152 -6.97 3.37 10.73
N TYR A 153 -5.67 3.19 10.56
CA TYR A 153 -4.69 4.28 10.63
C TYR A 153 -4.24 4.74 9.23
N GLY A 154 -4.51 3.96 8.19
CA GLY A 154 -4.32 4.34 6.80
C GLY A 154 -4.86 3.32 5.79
N ASP A 155 -4.29 3.34 4.58
CA ASP A 155 -4.68 2.46 3.48
C ASP A 155 -4.40 0.99 3.81
N GLN A 156 -3.29 0.68 4.51
CA GLN A 156 -2.94 -0.69 4.86
C GLN A 156 -4.03 -1.37 5.70
N GLU A 157 -4.52 -0.74 6.76
CA GLU A 157 -5.58 -1.33 7.58
C GLU A 157 -6.90 -1.42 6.82
N LEU A 158 -7.26 -0.38 6.05
CA LEU A 158 -8.47 -0.42 5.21
C LEU A 158 -8.44 -1.59 4.24
N LEU A 159 -7.33 -1.79 3.55
CA LEU A 159 -7.17 -2.87 2.59
C LEU A 159 -7.17 -4.24 3.27
N ASN A 160 -6.50 -4.39 4.43
CA ASN A 160 -6.55 -5.64 5.21
C ASN A 160 -7.94 -5.94 5.79
N MET A 161 -8.76 -4.91 6.03
CA MET A 161 -10.17 -5.11 6.39
C MET A 161 -11.01 -5.55 5.19
N TYR A 162 -10.76 -5.00 4.01
CA TYR A 162 -11.51 -5.31 2.79
C TYR A 162 -11.16 -6.69 2.22
N TRP A 163 -9.87 -6.99 2.08
CA TRP A 163 -9.36 -8.21 1.47
C TRP A 163 -9.03 -9.25 2.54
N LYS A 164 -9.95 -10.16 2.81
CA LYS A 164 -9.73 -11.30 3.73
C LYS A 164 -9.14 -12.53 3.04
N ASP A 165 -9.41 -12.69 1.75
CA ASP A 165 -8.96 -13.81 0.93
C ASP A 165 -7.86 -13.38 -0.07
N TRP A 166 -6.89 -12.57 0.40
CA TRP A 166 -5.76 -12.16 -0.44
C TRP A 166 -4.79 -13.32 -0.67
N ARG A 167 -4.05 -13.27 -1.79
CA ARG A 167 -2.99 -14.24 -2.04
C ARG A 167 -1.64 -13.68 -1.59
N PRO A 168 -0.85 -14.43 -0.79
CA PRO A 168 0.43 -13.95 -0.32
C PRO A 168 1.48 -13.99 -1.45
N LEU A 169 2.14 -12.87 -1.69
CA LEU A 169 3.38 -12.81 -2.48
C LEU A 169 4.55 -13.30 -1.64
N LYS A 170 5.66 -13.69 -2.31
CA LYS A 170 6.92 -13.94 -1.60
C LYS A 170 7.37 -12.65 -0.89
N TYR A 171 7.87 -12.78 0.34
CA TYR A 171 8.30 -11.65 1.16
C TYR A 171 9.34 -10.73 0.46
N GLY A 172 10.20 -11.31 -0.39
CA GLY A 172 11.20 -10.54 -1.15
C GLY A 172 10.64 -9.50 -2.12
N TYR A 173 9.35 -9.55 -2.46
CA TYR A 173 8.70 -8.52 -3.29
C TYR A 173 8.34 -7.24 -2.51
N ASN A 174 8.34 -7.27 -1.18
CA ASN A 174 8.05 -6.10 -0.35
C ASN A 174 8.88 -6.15 0.95
N PHE A 175 10.19 -6.03 0.79
CA PHE A 175 11.11 -6.12 1.91
C PHE A 175 11.20 -4.77 2.64
N GLU A 176 10.81 -4.72 3.91
CA GLU A 176 10.92 -3.51 4.72
C GLU A 176 12.35 -3.23 5.16
N GLN A 177 12.82 -1.99 4.96
CA GLN A 177 14.10 -1.54 5.48
C GLN A 177 14.02 -1.37 7.01
N ALA A 178 14.51 -2.35 7.75
CA ALA A 178 14.67 -2.21 9.20
C ALA A 178 15.83 -1.23 9.50
N THR A 179 15.51 -0.08 10.10
CA THR A 179 16.52 0.83 10.66
C THR A 179 16.87 0.36 12.07
N TYR A 180 18.11 -0.09 12.29
CA TYR A 180 18.58 -0.52 13.60
C TYR A 180 19.17 0.67 14.35
N ALA A 181 18.63 0.97 15.53
CA ALA A 181 19.38 1.68 16.55
C ALA A 181 20.07 0.64 17.42
N VAL A 182 21.39 0.51 17.26
CA VAL A 182 22.22 -0.22 18.24
C VAL A 182 22.36 0.70 19.44
N ASP A 183 21.40 0.63 20.36
CA ASP A 183 21.66 1.13 21.69
C ASP A 183 22.72 0.20 22.32
N LYS A 184 23.72 0.78 22.96
CA LYS A 184 24.92 0.06 23.40
C LYS A 184 24.56 -1.06 24.39
N GLY A 185 24.51 -2.29 23.87
CA GLY A 185 24.54 -3.52 24.65
C GLY A 185 23.18 -3.99 25.16
N GLU A 186 22.48 -4.81 24.37
CA GLU A 186 21.98 -6.15 24.73
C GLU A 186 20.95 -6.60 23.69
N ASP A 187 21.23 -7.74 23.06
CA ASP A 187 20.46 -8.28 21.94
C ASP A 187 19.76 -9.60 22.33
N HIS A 188 18.46 -9.50 22.55
CA HIS A 188 17.58 -10.65 22.77
C HIS A 188 16.49 -10.79 21.69
N ARG A 189 16.51 -9.94 20.65
CA ARG A 189 15.44 -9.89 19.62
C ARG A 189 15.88 -10.44 18.26
N ASP A 190 17.17 -10.65 18.05
CA ASP A 190 17.73 -11.12 16.77
C ASP A 190 17.51 -12.64 16.54
N ARG A 191 17.51 -13.44 17.61
CA ARG A 191 17.36 -14.92 17.52
C ARG A 191 16.02 -15.35 16.92
N ARG A 192 14.93 -14.74 17.36
CA ARG A 192 13.56 -15.13 16.97
C ARG A 192 13.24 -14.80 15.52
N ARG A 193 13.87 -13.78 14.94
CA ARG A 193 13.61 -13.35 13.55
C ARG A 193 14.42 -14.17 12.54
N MET A 194 15.66 -14.52 12.86
CA MET A 194 16.44 -15.45 12.04
C MET A 194 15.84 -16.88 12.03
N GLU A 195 15.24 -17.29 13.14
CA GLU A 195 14.46 -18.54 13.23
C GLU A 195 13.26 -18.52 12.26
N ILE A 196 12.45 -17.45 12.26
CA ILE A 196 11.32 -17.28 11.31
C ILE A 196 11.80 -17.24 9.86
N TYR A 197 12.90 -16.54 9.58
CA TYR A 197 13.47 -16.44 8.23
C TYR A 197 13.92 -17.81 7.70
N THR A 198 14.51 -18.63 8.57
CA THR A 198 14.96 -19.98 8.24
C THR A 198 13.76 -20.92 8.04
N GLU A 199 12.76 -20.86 8.92
CA GLU A 199 11.53 -21.67 8.83
C GLU A 199 10.76 -21.40 7.53
N LEU A 200 10.63 -20.12 7.12
CA LEU A 200 9.94 -19.73 5.90
C LEU A 200 10.70 -20.09 4.62
N GLN A 201 12.04 -20.16 4.65
CA GLN A 201 12.83 -20.63 3.51
C GLN A 201 12.79 -22.15 3.34
N THR A 202 12.62 -22.91 4.42
CA THR A 202 12.55 -24.38 4.38
C THR A 202 11.16 -24.95 4.10
N ALA A 203 10.11 -24.13 4.14
CA ALA A 203 8.73 -24.54 3.90
C ALA A 203 8.28 -24.46 2.41
N ALA A 204 9.22 -24.26 1.48
CA ALA A 204 9.00 -24.22 0.04
C ALA A 204 9.35 -25.55 -0.65
#